data_AF-A0A3Q3LUY1-F1
#
_entry.id   AF-A0A3Q3LUY1-F1
#
_cell.length_a   1.000
_cell.length_b   1.000
_cell.length_c   1.000
_cell.angle_alpha   90.00
_cell.angle_beta   90.00
_cell.angle_gamma   90.00
#
_symmetry.space_group_name_H-M   'P 1'
#
loop_
_entity.id
_entity.type
_entity.pdbx_description
1 polymer ?
#
loop_
_entity_poly.entity_id
_entity_poly.type
_entity_poly.pdbx_seq_one_letter_code
_entity_poly.pdbx_strand_id
1 'polypeptide(L)'
;MDALSIVADEVALEGLDGITIPSLWIRLECRQPKFPLKLDDCTKELLWKSLISNTDLTFYLLPRERDDVELFDRFKDIDPETGIETTARGFETQKVIYPVHILQDNKDGIQGSCEFFQQRRDVTKIVRSKSLTPLFTLQEALERYGRKLVVMASQMLRFRTLIGIESDPDLKLTDDSYCVLERVGRARWQGELQKDLHGRSFKIDARKLHYMRKSLVRHGLISMQSYVTRMKSGQQQHSILLQLKRFHVNRRSKYDLLMEHVCDLLEHTPGQFTTLIALRDQLNLNENSYKRIFHYMRAAKLVEFCSYPLEDLDPSAGPCTNRKVTLSSLKLLNFHSPVCVCVCVCPCVSVCVCPCVCVRVCVSVCPLVLSSGPKGIAKTAIGLKMNVGKLESRMICRILERAAVTKVGRGSL
;
A
#
# COMPACT_ATOMS: atom_id res chain seq x y z
N MET A 1 18.86 10.29 1.88
CA MET A 1 18.93 11.32 0.82
C MET A 1 19.26 12.64 1.48
N ASP A 2 20.24 13.35 0.95
CA ASP A 2 20.53 14.74 1.32
C ASP A 2 19.40 15.69 0.86
N ALA A 3 19.45 16.94 1.30
CA ALA A 3 18.39 17.92 1.00
C ALA A 3 18.18 18.14 -0.50
N LEU A 4 19.25 18.21 -1.30
CA LEU A 4 19.16 18.54 -2.72
C LEU A 4 18.61 17.37 -3.53
N SER A 5 19.02 16.14 -3.21
CA SER A 5 18.43 14.95 -3.82
C SER A 5 16.95 14.78 -3.46
N ILE A 6 16.54 15.13 -2.23
CA ILE A 6 15.12 15.15 -1.86
C ILE A 6 14.35 16.12 -2.76
N VAL A 7 14.85 17.34 -2.98
CA VAL A 7 14.17 18.32 -3.84
C VAL A 7 14.02 17.80 -5.28
N ALA A 8 15.07 17.24 -5.87
CA ALA A 8 15.00 16.64 -7.21
C ALA A 8 14.02 15.47 -7.27
N ASP A 9 13.99 14.62 -6.23
CA ASP A 9 13.05 13.51 -6.10
C ASP A 9 11.60 13.99 -5.98
N GLU A 10 11.34 15.05 -5.23
CA GLU A 10 10.00 15.67 -5.13
C GLU A 10 9.52 16.24 -6.46
N VAL A 11 10.41 16.87 -7.24
CA VAL A 11 10.10 17.33 -8.60
C VAL A 11 9.79 16.14 -9.52
N ALA A 12 10.58 15.07 -9.44
CA ALA A 12 10.40 13.87 -10.25
C ALA A 12 9.08 13.14 -9.96
N LEU A 13 8.62 13.13 -8.71
CA LEU A 13 7.34 12.54 -8.31
C LEU A 13 6.11 13.28 -8.82
N GLU A 14 6.25 14.54 -9.24
CA GLU A 14 5.15 15.27 -9.90
C GLU A 14 5.03 14.93 -11.40
N GLY A 15 5.78 13.95 -11.89
CA GLY A 15 5.57 13.37 -13.21
C GLY A 15 5.77 14.36 -14.35
N LEU A 16 5.17 14.06 -15.50
CA LEU A 16 5.32 14.87 -16.72
C LEU A 16 4.69 16.27 -16.64
N ASP A 17 3.72 16.48 -15.74
CA ASP A 17 3.13 17.80 -15.47
C ASP A 17 4.10 18.77 -14.76
N GLY A 18 5.15 18.24 -14.11
CA GLY A 18 6.06 19.02 -13.29
C GLY A 18 5.41 19.66 -12.07
N ILE A 19 6.20 20.39 -11.28
CA ILE A 19 5.77 21.06 -10.05
C ILE A 19 5.92 22.58 -10.16
N THR A 20 4.97 23.34 -9.63
CA THR A 20 5.13 24.80 -9.49
C THR A 20 5.99 25.07 -8.27
N ILE A 21 6.69 26.20 -8.26
CA ILE A 21 7.58 26.54 -7.15
C ILE A 21 6.86 26.62 -5.79
N PRO A 22 5.69 27.27 -5.66
CA PRO A 22 4.97 27.28 -4.37
C PRO A 22 4.53 25.88 -3.93
N SER A 23 4.01 25.05 -4.85
CA SER A 23 3.63 23.67 -4.55
C SER A 23 4.79 22.78 -4.13
N LEU A 24 6.02 23.05 -4.60
CA LEU A 24 7.22 22.36 -4.15
C LEU A 24 7.48 22.61 -2.66
N TRP A 25 7.30 23.85 -2.20
CA TRP A 25 7.44 24.19 -0.78
C TRP A 25 6.42 23.44 0.07
N ILE A 26 5.15 23.41 -0.36
CA ILE A 26 4.09 22.65 0.32
C ILE A 26 4.45 21.16 0.44
N ARG A 27 4.98 20.55 -0.63
CA ARG A 27 5.41 19.15 -0.61
C ARG A 27 6.57 18.89 0.34
N LEU A 28 7.55 19.78 0.38
CA LEU A 28 8.72 19.65 1.25
C LEU A 28 8.36 19.86 2.73
N GLU A 29 7.46 20.79 3.04
CA GLU A 29 6.97 21.03 4.41
C GLU A 29 6.25 19.81 4.99
N CYS A 30 5.39 19.16 4.21
CA CYS A 30 4.57 18.03 4.66
C CYS A 30 5.21 16.66 4.39
N ARG A 31 6.50 16.61 4.04
CA ARG A 31 7.21 15.37 3.68
C ARG A 31 7.43 14.44 4.89
N GLN A 32 7.44 13.12 4.66
CA GLN A 32 7.85 12.12 5.66
C GLN A 32 8.95 11.19 5.12
N PRO A 33 10.12 11.01 5.75
CA PRO A 33 10.62 11.76 6.89
C PRO A 33 10.72 13.26 6.61
N LYS A 34 10.73 14.05 7.69
CA LYS A 34 10.76 15.51 7.65
C LYS A 34 11.96 16.00 6.84
N PHE A 35 11.74 17.01 6.03
CA PHE A 35 12.80 17.66 5.26
C PHE A 35 13.89 18.20 6.21
N PRO A 36 15.19 17.96 5.95
CA PRO A 36 16.26 18.25 6.89
C PRO A 36 16.55 19.74 7.10
N LEU A 37 16.15 20.61 6.16
CA LEU A 37 16.36 22.05 6.24
C LEU A 37 15.07 22.79 6.61
N LYS A 38 15.21 23.98 7.22
CA LYS A 38 14.08 24.90 7.38
C LYS A 38 13.82 25.62 6.07
N LEU A 39 12.56 25.90 5.74
CA LEU A 39 12.19 26.54 4.48
C LEU A 39 12.04 28.06 4.65
N ASP A 40 13.07 28.68 5.24
CA ASP A 40 13.25 30.13 5.25
C ASP A 40 13.71 30.64 3.86
N ASP A 41 13.64 31.95 3.64
CA ASP A 41 13.87 32.54 2.31
C ASP A 41 15.30 32.31 1.79
N CYS A 42 16.31 32.33 2.67
CA CYS A 42 17.69 32.02 2.30
C CYS A 42 17.82 30.56 1.84
N THR A 43 17.19 29.63 2.56
CA THR A 43 17.19 28.22 2.17
C THR A 43 16.43 28.00 0.85
N LYS A 44 15.27 28.64 0.65
CA LYS A 44 14.51 28.55 -0.60
C LYS A 44 15.32 29.05 -1.79
N GLU A 45 16.07 30.15 -1.63
CA GLU A 45 16.98 30.67 -2.66
C GLU A 45 18.12 29.68 -2.97
N LEU A 46 18.67 29.01 -1.95
CA LEU A 46 19.67 27.97 -2.15
C LEU A 46 19.10 26.77 -2.92
N LEU A 47 17.90 26.31 -2.56
CA LEU A 47 17.23 25.22 -3.26
C LEU A 47 16.89 25.60 -4.71
N TRP A 48 16.48 26.85 -4.95
CA TRP A 48 16.27 27.40 -6.29
C TRP A 48 17.53 27.32 -7.16
N LYS A 49 18.68 27.75 -6.62
CA LYS A 49 19.97 27.63 -7.30
C LYS A 49 20.32 26.18 -7.63
N SER A 50 20.03 25.25 -6.72
CA SER A 50 20.22 23.81 -6.95
C SER A 50 19.30 23.25 -8.03
N LEU A 51 18.04 23.71 -8.12
CA LEU A 51 17.11 23.30 -9.16
C LEU A 51 17.62 23.75 -10.54
N ILE A 52 18.11 24.98 -10.63
CA ILE A 52 18.64 25.56 -11.87
C ILE A 52 19.92 24.87 -12.33
N SER A 53 20.82 24.56 -11.41
CA SER A 53 22.09 23.94 -11.77
C SER A 53 21.96 22.48 -12.19
N ASN A 54 20.84 21.82 -11.84
CA ASN A 54 20.60 20.41 -12.16
C ASN A 54 20.21 20.20 -13.64
N THR A 55 21.04 19.49 -14.40
CA THR A 55 20.83 19.22 -15.84
C THR A 55 19.66 18.28 -16.12
N ASP A 56 19.25 17.45 -15.16
CA ASP A 56 18.08 16.59 -15.29
C ASP A 56 16.75 17.32 -15.10
N LEU A 57 16.78 18.59 -14.69
CA LEU A 57 15.59 19.40 -14.50
C LEU A 57 15.45 20.41 -15.65
N THR A 58 14.22 20.65 -16.08
CA THR A 58 13.87 21.59 -17.15
C THR A 58 12.72 22.48 -16.70
N PHE A 59 12.63 23.68 -17.25
CA PHE A 59 11.71 24.72 -16.82
C PHE A 59 10.74 25.06 -17.94
N TYR A 60 9.44 25.02 -17.64
CA TYR A 60 8.39 25.31 -18.60
C TYR A 60 7.42 26.36 -18.06
N LEU A 61 6.83 27.13 -18.97
CA LEU A 61 5.68 27.97 -18.68
C LEU A 61 4.40 27.30 -19.17
N LEU A 62 3.45 27.15 -18.25
CA LEU A 62 2.10 26.71 -18.57
C LEU A 62 1.29 27.84 -19.24
N PRO A 63 0.32 27.50 -20.11
CA PRO A 63 -0.55 28.49 -20.74
C PRO A 63 -1.45 29.23 -19.72
N ARG A 64 -1.76 28.58 -18.59
CA ARG A 64 -2.57 29.11 -17.49
C ARG A 64 -1.90 28.83 -16.16
N GLU A 65 -2.19 29.66 -15.16
CA GLU A 65 -1.73 29.39 -13.80
C GLU A 65 -2.34 28.09 -13.27
N ARG A 66 -1.52 27.29 -12.60
CA ARG A 66 -1.96 26.09 -11.91
C ARG A 66 -2.12 26.39 -10.43
N ASP A 67 -3.24 25.97 -9.85
CA ASP A 67 -3.46 26.10 -8.42
C ASP A 67 -2.50 25.23 -7.61
N ASP A 68 -2.31 25.61 -6.34
CA ASP A 68 -1.40 24.91 -5.47
C ASP A 68 -1.94 23.56 -5.02
N VAL A 69 -1.01 22.63 -4.77
CA VAL A 69 -1.35 21.28 -4.30
C VAL A 69 -2.02 21.34 -2.94
N GLU A 70 -3.23 20.81 -2.88
CA GLU A 70 -3.94 20.61 -1.62
C GLU A 70 -3.61 19.23 -1.05
N LEU A 71 -2.78 19.21 0.00
CA LEU A 71 -2.44 17.99 0.70
C LEU A 71 -3.52 17.64 1.72
N PHE A 72 -4.04 16.43 1.62
CA PHE A 72 -4.97 15.88 2.60
C PHE A 72 -4.33 14.66 3.27
N ASP A 73 -4.61 14.50 4.57
CA ASP A 73 -4.24 13.29 5.29
C ASP A 73 -5.45 12.37 5.37
N ARG A 74 -5.42 11.28 4.59
CA ARG A 74 -6.46 10.25 4.54
C ARG A 74 -6.62 9.54 5.90
N PHE A 75 -5.62 9.60 6.76
CA PHE A 75 -5.59 8.83 8.00
C PHE A 75 -5.92 9.66 9.24
N LYS A 76 -6.37 10.90 9.08
CA LYS A 76 -6.66 11.80 10.20
C LYS A 76 -7.96 11.44 10.92
N ASP A 77 -9.01 11.12 10.18
CA ASP A 77 -10.38 10.89 10.71
C ASP A 77 -10.69 9.38 10.80
N ILE A 78 -9.90 8.67 11.61
CA ILE A 78 -10.13 7.24 11.90
C ILE A 78 -11.10 7.13 13.09
N ASP A 79 -12.18 6.37 12.89
CA ASP A 79 -13.13 6.03 13.96
C ASP A 79 -12.41 5.28 15.10
N PRO A 80 -12.36 5.82 16.33
CA PRO A 80 -11.65 5.19 17.46
C PRO A 80 -12.22 3.81 17.85
N GLU A 81 -13.52 3.60 17.62
CA GLU A 81 -14.19 2.35 17.97
C GLU A 81 -13.87 1.27 16.94
N THR A 82 -13.98 1.59 15.65
CA THR A 82 -13.86 0.59 14.59
C THR A 82 -12.51 0.55 13.88
N GLY A 83 -11.69 1.58 14.03
CA GLY A 83 -10.40 1.73 13.33
C GLY A 83 -10.57 1.96 11.82
N ILE A 84 -11.75 2.35 11.36
CA ILE A 84 -12.10 2.55 9.94
C ILE A 84 -12.12 4.04 9.64
N GLU A 85 -11.55 4.45 8.51
CA GLU A 85 -11.66 5.83 8.01
C GLU A 85 -13.13 6.14 7.72
N THR A 86 -13.64 7.22 8.31
CA THR A 86 -14.93 7.78 7.91
C THR A 86 -14.69 8.68 6.72
N THR A 87 -15.43 8.51 5.62
CA THR A 87 -15.23 9.32 4.40
C THR A 87 -15.24 10.81 4.77
N ALA A 88 -14.05 11.44 4.80
CA ALA A 88 -13.92 12.84 5.15
C ALA A 88 -14.69 13.68 4.12
N ARG A 89 -15.43 14.69 4.61
CA ARG A 89 -16.34 15.53 3.81
C ARG A 89 -15.66 16.26 2.64
N GLY A 90 -14.32 16.30 2.58
CA GLY A 90 -13.54 17.07 1.60
C GLY A 90 -13.04 16.34 0.35
N PHE A 91 -13.00 14.99 0.32
CA PHE A 91 -12.43 14.31 -0.85
C PHE A 91 -13.28 14.50 -2.11
N GLU A 92 -14.61 14.48 -1.99
CA GLU A 92 -15.56 14.62 -3.11
C GLU A 92 -15.54 16.01 -3.75
N THR A 93 -15.23 17.06 -2.99
CA THR A 93 -15.24 18.47 -3.46
C THR A 93 -13.90 18.96 -3.99
N GLN A 94 -12.85 18.13 -3.93
CA GLN A 94 -11.50 18.58 -4.25
C GLN A 94 -11.32 18.87 -5.75
N LYS A 95 -10.72 20.01 -6.06
CA LYS A 95 -10.42 20.40 -7.45
C LYS A 95 -9.37 19.46 -8.04
N VAL A 96 -9.58 19.01 -9.27
CA VAL A 96 -8.61 18.16 -9.97
C VAL A 96 -7.50 19.04 -10.54
N ILE A 97 -6.39 19.14 -9.80
CA ILE A 97 -5.22 19.96 -10.20
C ILE A 97 -4.41 19.28 -11.32
N TYR A 98 -4.43 17.95 -11.36
CA TYR A 98 -3.70 17.12 -12.33
C TYR A 98 -4.68 16.23 -13.09
N PRO A 99 -5.37 16.76 -14.11
CA PRO A 99 -6.23 15.96 -14.97
C PRO A 99 -5.40 14.92 -15.72
N VAL A 100 -5.95 13.70 -15.84
CA VAL A 100 -5.25 12.62 -16.54
C VAL A 100 -5.38 12.82 -18.05
N HIS A 101 -4.24 12.96 -18.72
CA HIS A 101 -4.14 13.03 -20.17
C HIS A 101 -2.92 12.23 -20.62
N ILE A 102 -3.14 10.95 -20.91
CA ILE A 102 -2.08 9.99 -21.25
C ILE A 102 -1.53 10.33 -22.63
N LEU A 103 -0.23 10.56 -22.72
CA LEU A 103 0.44 10.62 -24.02
C LEU A 103 0.61 9.20 -24.54
N GLN A 104 0.07 8.93 -25.73
CA GLN A 104 0.18 7.64 -26.40
C GLN A 104 1.21 7.73 -27.53
N ASP A 105 2.08 6.72 -27.60
CA ASP A 105 2.98 6.49 -28.75
C ASP A 105 3.80 7.72 -29.15
N ASN A 106 4.33 8.45 -28.16
CA ASN A 106 5.17 9.61 -28.44
C ASN A 106 6.47 9.16 -29.13
N LYS A 107 6.75 9.74 -30.30
CA LYS A 107 7.93 9.45 -31.13
C LYS A 107 9.25 9.72 -30.40
N ASP A 108 9.23 10.65 -29.43
CA ASP A 108 10.40 11.01 -28.62
C ASP A 108 10.61 10.07 -27.42
N GLY A 109 9.77 9.04 -27.25
CA GLY A 109 9.85 8.08 -26.15
C GLY A 109 9.47 8.65 -24.77
N ILE A 110 8.86 9.85 -24.73
CA ILE A 110 8.41 10.48 -23.48
C ILE A 110 7.08 9.85 -23.06
N GLN A 111 7.06 9.30 -21.85
CA GLN A 111 5.88 8.71 -21.24
C GLN A 111 5.39 9.59 -20.09
N GLY A 112 4.07 9.63 -19.94
CA GLY A 112 3.42 10.23 -18.78
C GLY A 112 2.10 10.91 -19.08
N SER A 113 1.51 11.47 -18.04
CA SER A 113 0.26 12.24 -18.14
C SER A 113 0.55 13.74 -18.10
N CYS A 114 0.06 14.51 -19.09
CA CYS A 114 0.11 15.97 -19.06
C CYS A 114 -0.88 16.59 -20.05
N GLU A 115 -1.80 17.42 -19.56
CA GLU A 115 -2.80 18.11 -20.40
C GLU A 115 -2.17 19.15 -21.34
N PHE A 116 -1.21 19.92 -20.83
CA PHE A 116 -0.59 21.03 -21.57
C PHE A 116 0.73 20.67 -22.23
N PHE A 117 0.97 19.39 -22.54
CA PHE A 117 2.25 18.91 -23.07
C PHE A 117 2.72 19.68 -24.32
N GLN A 118 1.80 19.94 -25.26
CA GLN A 118 2.10 20.68 -26.51
C GLN A 118 2.02 22.20 -26.35
N GLN A 119 1.33 22.69 -25.31
CA GLN A 119 1.04 24.12 -25.13
C GLN A 119 2.05 24.81 -24.21
N ARG A 120 2.76 24.05 -23.39
CA ARG A 120 3.80 24.56 -22.49
C ARG A 120 5.01 25.04 -23.29
N ARG A 121 5.62 26.14 -22.84
CA ARG A 121 6.81 26.72 -23.47
C ARG A 121 8.05 26.41 -22.65
N ASP A 122 9.06 25.81 -23.27
CA ASP A 122 10.37 25.63 -22.64
C ASP A 122 11.05 27.00 -22.44
N VAL A 123 11.38 27.31 -21.19
CA VAL A 123 12.08 28.53 -20.78
C VAL A 123 13.41 28.22 -20.09
N THR A 124 13.88 26.98 -20.17
CA THR A 124 15.11 26.52 -19.52
C THR A 124 16.31 27.40 -19.86
N LYS A 125 16.46 27.80 -21.13
CA LYS A 125 17.57 28.67 -21.60
C LYS A 125 17.44 30.13 -21.15
N ILE A 126 16.26 30.53 -20.68
CA ILE A 126 15.98 31.88 -20.17
C ILE A 126 16.22 31.93 -18.67
N VAL A 127 15.91 30.84 -17.95
CA VAL A 127 16.09 30.73 -16.49
C VAL A 127 17.54 30.38 -16.14
N ARG A 128 18.21 29.61 -17.00
CA ARG A 128 19.56 29.07 -16.77
C ARG A 128 20.53 29.51 -17.85
N SER A 129 21.71 29.97 -17.43
CA SER A 129 22.81 30.24 -18.36
C SER A 129 23.41 28.94 -18.92
N LYS A 130 24.25 29.05 -19.96
CA LYS A 130 25.02 27.90 -20.47
C LYS A 130 25.98 27.31 -19.43
N SER A 131 26.41 28.11 -18.45
CA SER A 131 27.29 27.70 -17.36
C SER A 131 26.52 27.14 -16.15
N LEU A 132 25.23 26.82 -16.30
CA LEU A 132 24.37 26.29 -15.24
C LEU A 132 24.18 27.24 -14.05
N THR A 133 24.37 28.54 -14.27
CA THR A 133 24.14 29.57 -13.25
C THR A 133 22.74 30.18 -13.37
N PRO A 134 22.14 30.62 -12.25
CA PRO A 134 20.85 31.30 -12.25
C PRO A 134 20.94 32.65 -12.96
N LEU A 135 19.99 32.92 -13.85
CA LEU A 135 19.83 34.23 -14.49
C LEU A 135 18.87 35.15 -13.71
N PHE A 136 18.07 34.58 -12.81
CA PHE A 136 17.14 35.30 -11.93
C PHE A 136 17.18 34.70 -10.52
N THR A 137 16.91 35.56 -9.53
CA THR A 137 16.64 35.11 -8.16
C THR A 137 15.28 34.40 -8.08
N LEU A 138 15.02 33.68 -6.98
CA LEU A 138 13.73 33.05 -6.75
C LEU A 138 12.59 34.07 -6.78
N GLN A 139 12.80 35.23 -6.13
CA GLN A 139 11.81 36.28 -6.05
C GLN A 139 11.45 36.83 -7.43
N GLU A 140 12.45 37.18 -8.25
CA GLU A 140 12.24 37.66 -9.62
C GLU A 140 11.50 36.62 -10.49
N ALA A 141 11.82 35.34 -10.34
CA ALA A 141 11.14 34.27 -11.07
C ALA A 141 9.66 34.15 -10.67
N LEU A 142 9.36 34.30 -9.38
CA LEU A 142 7.99 34.28 -8.86
C LEU A 142 7.20 35.53 -9.28
N GLU A 143 7.81 36.71 -9.25
CA GLU A 143 7.18 37.96 -9.70
C GLU A 143 6.87 37.93 -11.19
N ARG A 144 7.78 37.38 -12.00
CA ARG A 144 7.65 37.38 -13.46
C ARG A 144 6.72 36.30 -13.99
N TYR A 145 6.76 35.10 -13.41
CA TYR A 145 6.08 33.93 -13.96
C TYR A 145 5.06 33.30 -13.01
N GLY A 146 5.14 33.61 -11.71
CA GLY A 146 4.23 33.13 -10.69
C GLY A 146 3.98 31.62 -10.78
N ARG A 147 2.70 31.25 -10.74
CA ARG A 147 2.24 29.85 -10.79
C ARG A 147 2.18 29.24 -12.19
N LYS A 148 2.69 29.94 -13.22
CA LYS A 148 2.85 29.37 -14.57
C LYS A 148 4.17 28.64 -14.72
N LEU A 149 5.18 28.99 -13.93
CA LEU A 149 6.48 28.34 -13.97
C LEU A 149 6.43 26.97 -13.30
N VAL A 150 6.75 25.93 -14.07
CA VAL A 150 6.89 24.57 -13.58
C VAL A 150 8.28 24.02 -13.82
N VAL A 151 8.77 23.24 -12.86
CA VAL A 151 10.01 22.47 -12.95
C VAL A 151 9.66 21.02 -13.22
N MET A 152 10.37 20.41 -14.15
CA MET A 152 10.10 19.05 -14.60
C MET A 152 11.38 18.26 -14.75
N ALA A 153 11.38 17.06 -14.18
CA ALA A 153 12.48 16.13 -14.28
C ALA A 153 12.48 15.39 -15.63
N SER A 154 13.68 15.01 -16.08
CA SER A 154 13.92 14.20 -17.25
C SER A 154 13.14 12.88 -17.18
N GLN A 155 12.85 12.28 -18.34
CA GLN A 155 12.17 10.97 -18.40
C GLN A 155 12.91 9.91 -17.59
N MET A 156 14.24 9.90 -17.67
CA MET A 156 15.10 8.98 -16.93
C MET A 156 14.96 9.17 -15.42
N LEU A 157 15.09 10.43 -14.95
CA LEU A 157 14.99 10.73 -13.51
C LEU A 157 13.61 10.39 -12.96
N ARG A 158 12.52 10.74 -13.67
CA ARG A 158 11.15 10.37 -13.28
C ARG A 158 10.97 8.87 -13.18
N PHE A 159 11.37 8.14 -14.22
CA PHE A 159 11.23 6.68 -14.23
C PHE A 159 12.01 6.05 -13.08
N ARG A 160 13.28 6.46 -12.88
CA ARG A 160 14.14 5.94 -11.81
C ARG A 160 13.58 6.22 -10.42
N THR A 161 13.05 7.42 -10.19
CA THR A 161 12.36 7.80 -8.96
C THR A 161 11.16 6.89 -8.67
N LEU A 162 10.35 6.57 -9.68
CA LEU A 162 9.14 5.75 -9.52
C LEU A 162 9.43 4.27 -9.28
N ILE A 163 10.37 3.67 -10.02
CA ILE A 163 10.68 2.24 -9.89
C ILE A 163 11.53 1.93 -8.66
N GLY A 164 12.27 2.93 -8.14
CA GLY A 164 13.19 2.76 -7.03
C GLY A 164 14.55 2.19 -7.46
N ILE A 165 15.54 2.31 -6.57
CA ILE A 165 16.94 2.00 -6.91
C ILE A 165 17.21 0.50 -7.11
N GLU A 166 16.39 -0.36 -6.52
CA GLU A 166 16.53 -1.81 -6.56
C GLU A 166 15.92 -2.42 -7.84
N SER A 167 15.11 -1.67 -8.56
CA SER A 167 14.42 -2.13 -9.77
C SER A 167 15.29 -2.00 -11.01
N ASP A 168 15.02 -2.85 -12.00
CA ASP A 168 15.67 -2.84 -13.31
C ASP A 168 15.44 -1.50 -14.05
N PRO A 169 16.52 -0.72 -14.35
CA PRO A 169 16.43 0.53 -15.10
C PRO A 169 15.96 0.38 -16.55
N ASP A 170 16.06 -0.81 -17.14
CA ASP A 170 15.67 -1.06 -18.54
C ASP A 170 14.24 -1.60 -18.67
N LEU A 171 13.52 -1.69 -17.55
CA LEU A 171 12.14 -2.16 -17.51
C LEU A 171 11.24 -1.31 -18.42
N LYS A 172 10.55 -1.96 -19.36
CA LYS A 172 9.59 -1.29 -20.23
C LYS A 172 8.17 -1.43 -19.72
N LEU A 173 7.52 -0.30 -19.44
CA LEU A 173 6.11 -0.22 -19.10
C LEU A 173 5.33 0.36 -20.29
N THR A 174 4.10 -0.12 -20.49
CA THR A 174 3.13 0.53 -21.38
C THR A 174 2.81 1.93 -20.86
N ASP A 175 2.50 2.88 -21.74
CA ASP A 175 2.12 4.26 -21.38
C ASP A 175 1.02 4.30 -20.31
N ASP A 176 -0.03 3.50 -20.51
CA ASP A 176 -1.16 3.30 -19.60
C ASP A 176 -0.70 2.91 -18.17
N SER A 177 0.15 1.88 -18.06
CA SER A 177 0.69 1.42 -16.77
C SER A 177 1.64 2.44 -16.14
N TYR A 178 2.46 3.13 -16.95
CA TYR A 178 3.37 4.17 -16.48
C TYR A 178 2.60 5.37 -15.90
N CYS A 179 1.53 5.82 -16.53
CA CYS A 179 0.68 6.89 -16.00
C CYS A 179 0.01 6.50 -14.69
N VAL A 180 -0.41 5.24 -14.52
CA VAL A 180 -0.91 4.75 -13.23
C VAL A 180 0.19 4.80 -12.17
N LEU A 181 1.43 4.42 -12.53
CA LEU A 181 2.57 4.48 -11.63
C LEU A 181 2.92 5.92 -11.22
N GLU A 182 2.94 6.86 -12.18
CA GLU A 182 3.12 8.30 -11.91
C GLU A 182 2.05 8.82 -10.96
N ARG A 183 0.78 8.45 -11.20
CA ARG A 183 -0.33 8.90 -10.36
C ARG A 183 -0.21 8.37 -8.92
N VAL A 184 0.14 7.09 -8.77
CA VAL A 184 0.39 6.49 -7.44
C VAL A 184 1.62 7.14 -6.78
N GLY A 185 2.68 7.42 -7.54
CA GLY A 185 3.89 8.08 -7.05
C GLY A 185 3.63 9.48 -6.51
N ARG A 186 2.81 10.26 -7.21
CA ARG A 186 2.41 11.61 -6.80
C ARG A 186 1.72 11.63 -5.43
N ALA A 187 1.04 10.55 -5.05
CA ALA A 187 0.37 10.43 -3.75
C ALA A 187 1.29 10.01 -2.58
N ARG A 188 2.55 9.64 -2.84
CA ARG A 188 3.58 9.36 -1.81
C ARG A 188 3.05 8.39 -0.73
N TRP A 189 3.15 8.74 0.56
CA TRP A 189 2.69 7.93 1.70
C TRP A 189 1.16 7.85 1.84
N GLN A 190 0.41 8.76 1.22
CA GLN A 190 -1.05 8.73 1.25
C GLN A 190 -1.60 7.64 0.32
N GLY A 191 -0.89 7.37 -0.78
CA GLY A 191 -1.30 6.39 -1.79
C GLY A 191 -2.59 6.77 -2.51
N GLU A 192 -2.95 5.93 -3.48
CA GLU A 192 -4.18 6.10 -4.27
C GLU A 192 -5.09 4.88 -4.08
N LEU A 193 -6.39 5.12 -3.92
CA LEU A 193 -7.34 4.03 -3.86
C LEU A 193 -7.68 3.57 -5.28
N GLN A 194 -7.78 2.26 -5.46
CA GLN A 194 -8.18 1.68 -6.74
C GLN A 194 -9.53 2.26 -7.22
N LYS A 195 -10.48 2.51 -6.30
CA LYS A 195 -11.77 3.14 -6.62
C LYS A 195 -11.64 4.54 -7.22
N ASP A 196 -10.75 5.36 -6.67
CA ASP A 196 -10.58 6.75 -7.06
C ASP A 196 -9.84 6.83 -8.41
N LEU A 197 -8.88 5.92 -8.63
CA LEU A 197 -8.16 5.81 -9.89
C LEU A 197 -9.08 5.51 -11.06
N HIS A 198 -9.93 4.48 -10.98
CA HIS A 198 -10.80 4.14 -12.12
C HIS A 198 -12.02 5.07 -12.22
N GLY A 199 -12.66 5.43 -11.10
CA GLY A 199 -13.90 6.21 -11.10
C GLY A 199 -13.70 7.70 -11.34
N ARG A 200 -12.61 8.30 -10.84
CA ARG A 200 -12.41 9.76 -10.86
C ARG A 200 -11.25 10.20 -11.74
N SER A 201 -10.06 9.62 -11.54
CA SER A 201 -8.85 10.09 -12.21
C SER A 201 -8.79 9.68 -13.67
N PHE A 202 -8.82 8.37 -13.95
CA PHE A 202 -8.70 7.84 -15.31
C PHE A 202 -10.05 7.72 -16.03
N LYS A 203 -11.17 7.67 -15.28
CA LYS A 203 -12.54 7.48 -15.81
C LYS A 203 -12.65 6.28 -16.76
N ILE A 204 -12.16 5.15 -16.28
CA ILE A 204 -12.08 3.88 -17.01
C ILE A 204 -12.79 2.77 -16.24
N ASP A 205 -13.03 1.65 -16.90
CA ASP A 205 -13.54 0.46 -16.24
C ASP A 205 -12.52 -0.13 -15.25
N ALA A 206 -13.04 -0.66 -14.14
CA ALA A 206 -12.25 -1.37 -13.13
C ALA A 206 -11.44 -2.54 -13.73
N ARG A 207 -11.96 -3.19 -14.79
CA ARG A 207 -11.25 -4.25 -15.51
C ARG A 207 -10.00 -3.73 -16.21
N LYS A 208 -10.07 -2.57 -16.89
CA LYS A 208 -8.92 -1.95 -17.54
C LYS A 208 -7.86 -1.56 -16.51
N LEU A 209 -8.28 -0.93 -15.40
CA LEU A 209 -7.36 -0.57 -14.31
C LEU A 209 -6.67 -1.81 -13.72
N HIS A 210 -7.40 -2.92 -13.55
CA HIS A 210 -6.81 -4.17 -13.08
C HIS A 210 -5.65 -4.63 -13.98
N TYR A 211 -5.81 -4.56 -15.31
CA TYR A 211 -4.75 -4.95 -16.25
C TYR A 211 -3.52 -4.04 -16.17
N MET A 212 -3.71 -2.71 -16.16
CA MET A 212 -2.61 -1.76 -16.00
C MET A 212 -1.84 -2.00 -14.69
N ARG A 213 -2.58 -2.16 -13.59
CA ARG A 213 -2.00 -2.46 -12.28
C ARG A 213 -1.27 -3.81 -12.25
N LYS A 214 -1.76 -4.83 -12.95
CA LYS A 214 -1.19 -6.19 -12.94
C LYS A 214 0.27 -6.20 -13.39
N SER A 215 0.63 -5.35 -14.37
CA SER A 215 2.02 -5.19 -14.78
C SER A 215 2.88 -4.61 -13.66
N LEU A 216 2.41 -3.55 -13.00
CA LEU A 216 3.13 -2.88 -11.91
C LEU A 216 3.36 -3.81 -10.71
N VAL A 217 2.37 -4.65 -10.37
CA VAL A 217 2.49 -5.65 -9.30
C VAL A 217 3.47 -6.76 -9.67
N ARG A 218 3.45 -7.23 -10.93
CA ARG A 218 4.36 -8.28 -11.41
C ARG A 218 5.82 -7.86 -11.27
N HIS A 219 6.13 -6.61 -11.59
CA HIS A 219 7.47 -6.05 -11.47
C HIS A 219 7.77 -5.51 -10.06
N GLY A 220 6.85 -5.69 -9.10
CA GLY A 220 7.09 -5.30 -7.71
C GLY A 220 7.20 -3.79 -7.48
N LEU A 221 6.65 -2.94 -8.35
CA LEU A 221 6.78 -1.49 -8.27
C LEU A 221 5.80 -0.86 -7.26
N ILE A 222 4.66 -1.52 -7.04
CA ILE A 222 3.61 -1.06 -6.13
C ILE A 222 3.26 -2.12 -5.09
N SER A 223 2.87 -1.66 -3.90
CA SER A 223 2.23 -2.48 -2.87
C SER A 223 0.71 -2.36 -2.94
N MET A 224 0.01 -3.42 -2.55
CA MET A 224 -1.45 -3.46 -2.45
C MET A 224 -1.86 -3.77 -1.02
N GLN A 225 -2.65 -2.90 -0.40
CA GLN A 225 -3.23 -3.14 0.91
C GLN A 225 -4.75 -3.09 0.85
N SER A 226 -5.43 -3.95 1.60
CA SER A 226 -6.88 -3.88 1.76
C SER A 226 -7.23 -2.58 2.49
N TYR A 227 -8.22 -1.85 1.97
CA TYR A 227 -8.65 -0.59 2.54
C TYR A 227 -10.16 -0.55 2.66
N VAL A 228 -10.68 -0.24 3.85
CA VAL A 228 -12.11 -0.15 4.10
C VAL A 228 -12.42 1.27 4.50
N THR A 229 -13.42 1.87 3.84
CA THR A 229 -13.92 3.21 4.16
C THR A 229 -15.39 3.11 4.52
N ARG A 230 -15.84 3.85 5.55
CA ARG A 230 -17.26 3.97 5.85
C ARG A 230 -17.86 5.15 5.08
N MET A 231 -18.90 4.89 4.30
CA MET A 231 -19.66 5.93 3.60
C MET A 231 -20.56 6.71 4.56
N LYS A 232 -21.03 7.88 4.10
CA LYS A 232 -22.03 8.71 4.81
C LYS A 232 -23.33 7.95 5.13
N SER A 233 -23.69 6.96 4.30
CA SER A 233 -24.84 6.06 4.50
C SER A 233 -24.64 5.00 5.58
N GLY A 234 -23.45 4.92 6.20
CA GLY A 234 -23.08 3.88 7.16
C GLY A 234 -22.59 2.59 6.53
N GLN A 235 -22.73 2.41 5.21
CA GLN A 235 -22.22 1.24 4.50
C GLN A 235 -20.69 1.24 4.44
N GLN A 236 -20.10 0.05 4.58
CA GLN A 236 -18.65 -0.15 4.41
C GLN A 236 -18.33 -0.39 2.93
N GLN A 237 -17.32 0.30 2.44
CA GLN A 237 -16.81 0.14 1.09
C GLN A 237 -15.41 -0.44 1.13
N HIS A 238 -15.21 -1.57 0.45
CA HIS A 238 -13.91 -2.21 0.29
C HIS A 238 -13.21 -1.69 -0.98
N SER A 239 -11.94 -1.33 -0.82
CA SER A 239 -11.05 -0.89 -1.89
C SER A 239 -9.64 -1.44 -1.64
N ILE A 240 -8.73 -1.14 -2.56
CA ILE A 240 -7.32 -1.47 -2.44
C ILE A 240 -6.53 -0.17 -2.46
N LEU A 241 -5.73 0.05 -1.41
CA LEU A 241 -4.76 1.12 -1.35
C LEU A 241 -3.50 0.72 -2.13
N LEU A 242 -3.14 1.54 -3.12
CA LEU A 242 -1.95 1.39 -3.93
C LEU A 242 -0.92 2.44 -3.50
N GLN A 243 0.30 1.98 -3.26
CA GLN A 243 1.44 2.83 -2.93
C GLN A 243 2.65 2.35 -3.73
N LEU A 244 3.57 3.26 -4.04
CA LEU A 244 4.90 2.84 -4.51
C LEU A 244 5.58 2.03 -3.42
N LYS A 245 6.35 1.00 -3.80
CA LYS A 245 7.03 0.16 -2.81
C LYS A 245 7.94 0.92 -1.87
N ARG A 246 8.65 1.94 -2.36
CA ARG A 246 9.51 2.81 -1.55
C ARG A 246 8.76 3.67 -0.53
N PHE A 247 7.45 3.85 -0.70
CA PHE A 247 6.57 4.61 0.21
C PHE A 247 5.59 3.70 0.95
N HIS A 248 5.79 2.38 0.87
CA HIS A 248 4.93 1.43 1.53
C HIS A 248 4.96 1.64 3.04
N VAL A 249 3.79 1.83 3.64
CA VAL A 249 3.61 1.86 5.08
C VAL A 249 2.61 0.79 5.43
N ASN A 250 3.01 -0.20 6.24
CA ASN A 250 2.09 -1.26 6.63
C ASN A 250 0.98 -0.72 7.55
N ARG A 251 -0.17 -0.34 6.96
CA ARG A 251 -1.36 0.03 7.71
C ARG A 251 -2.07 -1.21 8.25
N ARG A 252 -1.88 -1.48 9.55
CA ARG A 252 -2.59 -2.52 10.30
C ARG A 252 -3.90 -1.97 10.87
N SER A 253 -4.97 -2.74 10.79
CA SER A 253 -6.24 -2.35 11.42
C SER A 253 -6.16 -2.52 12.95
N LYS A 254 -7.05 -1.84 13.68
CA LYS A 254 -7.21 -2.04 15.14
C LYS A 254 -7.37 -3.52 15.48
N TYR A 255 -8.16 -4.25 14.70
CA TYR A 255 -8.39 -5.67 14.91
C TYR A 255 -7.15 -6.51 14.60
N ASP A 256 -6.31 -6.13 13.63
CA ASP A 256 -5.04 -6.82 13.39
C ASP A 256 -4.10 -6.71 14.58
N LEU A 257 -3.97 -5.50 15.15
CA LEU A 257 -3.17 -5.26 16.36
C LEU A 257 -3.72 -6.01 17.57
N LEU A 258 -5.04 -6.05 17.75
CA LEU A 258 -5.67 -6.79 18.84
C LEU A 258 -5.53 -8.30 18.66
N MET A 259 -5.67 -8.82 17.44
CA MET A 259 -5.46 -10.23 17.16
C MET A 259 -4.00 -10.65 17.41
N GLU A 260 -3.03 -9.81 17.04
CA GLU A 260 -1.61 -10.02 17.35
C GLU A 260 -1.37 -10.06 18.86
N HIS A 261 -1.91 -9.09 19.60
CA HIS A 261 -1.82 -9.08 21.06
C HIS A 261 -2.46 -10.32 21.71
N VAL A 262 -3.61 -10.79 21.21
CA VAL A 262 -4.24 -12.03 21.70
C VAL A 262 -3.37 -13.24 21.39
N CYS A 263 -2.75 -13.31 20.22
CA CYS A 263 -1.80 -14.38 19.89
C CYS A 263 -0.61 -14.36 20.84
N ASP A 264 0.00 -13.19 21.09
CA ASP A 264 1.15 -13.05 21.99
C ASP A 264 0.80 -13.49 23.43
N LEU A 265 -0.38 -13.10 23.93
CA LEU A 265 -0.87 -13.53 25.24
C LEU A 265 -1.04 -15.05 25.31
N LEU A 266 -1.60 -15.66 24.26
CA LEU A 266 -1.78 -17.11 24.18
C LEU A 266 -0.44 -17.84 24.10
N GLU A 267 0.56 -17.31 23.38
CA GLU A 267 1.90 -17.90 23.30
C GLU A 267 2.61 -17.95 24.67
N HIS A 268 2.40 -16.93 25.51
CA HIS A 268 2.97 -16.87 26.86
C HIS A 268 2.17 -17.64 27.92
N THR A 269 1.00 -18.18 27.57
CA THR A 269 0.17 -18.96 28.50
C THR A 269 0.53 -20.44 28.42
N PRO A 270 0.71 -21.16 29.56
CA PRO A 270 1.05 -22.58 29.55
C PRO A 270 0.04 -23.40 28.74
N GLY A 271 0.52 -24.19 27.78
CA GLY A 271 -0.30 -25.01 26.89
C GLY A 271 -1.01 -24.24 25.76
N GLN A 272 -0.69 -22.96 25.56
CA GLN A 272 -1.27 -22.08 24.54
C GLN A 272 -2.80 -22.01 24.59
N PHE A 273 -3.36 -22.12 25.78
CA PHE A 273 -4.80 -22.13 26.02
C PHE A 273 -5.17 -21.13 27.12
N THR A 274 -6.30 -20.46 26.98
CA THR A 274 -6.85 -19.61 28.04
C THR A 274 -8.38 -19.60 28.02
N THR A 275 -9.02 -19.21 29.12
CA THR A 275 -10.48 -19.10 29.19
C THR A 275 -10.94 -17.77 28.57
N LEU A 276 -12.13 -17.74 27.99
CA LEU A 276 -12.71 -16.51 27.44
C LEU A 276 -12.82 -15.39 28.49
N ILE A 277 -13.09 -15.74 29.75
CA ILE A 277 -13.27 -14.80 30.86
C ILE A 277 -11.94 -14.12 31.19
N ALA A 278 -10.87 -14.91 31.38
CA ALA A 278 -9.54 -14.36 31.67
C ALA A 278 -9.02 -13.46 30.53
N LEU A 279 -9.26 -13.86 29.28
CA LEU A 279 -8.86 -13.05 28.13
C LEU A 279 -9.68 -11.75 28.02
N ARG A 280 -10.96 -11.78 28.41
CA ARG A 280 -11.81 -10.58 28.42
C ARG A 280 -11.29 -9.57 29.44
N ASP A 281 -10.97 -10.02 30.64
CA ASP A 281 -10.50 -9.16 31.73
C ASP A 281 -9.15 -8.51 31.40
N GLN A 282 -8.29 -9.22 30.67
CA GLN A 282 -6.99 -8.69 30.22
C GLN A 282 -7.09 -7.70 29.05
N LEU A 283 -8.03 -7.90 28.11
CA LEU A 283 -8.14 -7.06 26.90
C LEU A 283 -8.91 -5.75 27.14
N ASN A 284 -9.73 -5.66 28.20
CA ASN A 284 -10.55 -4.49 28.54
C ASN A 284 -11.35 -3.91 27.34
N LEU A 285 -11.96 -4.80 26.53
CA LEU A 285 -12.70 -4.44 25.32
C LEU A 285 -14.21 -4.45 25.53
N ASN A 286 -14.94 -3.68 24.72
CA ASN A 286 -16.39 -3.77 24.66
C ASN A 286 -16.87 -5.12 24.07
N GLU A 287 -18.06 -5.57 24.48
CA GLU A 287 -18.65 -6.87 24.07
C GLU A 287 -18.70 -7.07 22.54
N ASN A 288 -18.98 -6.00 21.80
CA ASN A 288 -19.09 -6.06 20.35
C ASN A 288 -17.72 -6.25 19.66
N SER A 289 -16.68 -5.57 20.14
CA SER A 289 -15.31 -5.76 19.63
C SER A 289 -14.77 -7.12 20.01
N TYR A 290 -15.06 -7.58 21.23
CA TYR A 290 -14.70 -8.91 21.71
C TYR A 290 -15.25 -10.00 20.78
N LYS A 291 -16.57 -10.00 20.52
CA LYS A 291 -17.20 -10.96 19.59
C LYS A 291 -16.64 -10.89 18.17
N ARG A 292 -16.36 -9.68 17.66
CA ARG A 292 -15.77 -9.50 16.32
C ARG A 292 -14.36 -10.05 16.21
N ILE A 293 -13.52 -9.86 17.23
CA ILE A 293 -12.14 -10.38 17.24
C ILE A 293 -12.16 -11.90 17.13
N PHE A 294 -12.94 -12.61 17.95
CA PHE A 294 -12.99 -14.07 17.84
C PHE A 294 -13.58 -14.56 16.54
N HIS A 295 -14.60 -13.86 16.03
CA HIS A 295 -15.13 -14.18 14.72
C HIS A 295 -14.03 -14.08 13.65
N TYR A 296 -13.22 -13.01 13.68
CA TYR A 296 -12.10 -12.83 12.76
C TYR A 296 -10.97 -13.82 12.99
N MET A 297 -10.55 -14.08 14.24
CA MET A 297 -9.51 -15.06 14.56
C MET A 297 -9.92 -16.48 14.16
N ARG A 298 -11.19 -16.85 14.35
CA ARG A 298 -11.75 -18.13 13.93
C ARG A 298 -11.80 -18.23 12.41
N ALA A 299 -12.31 -17.20 11.72
CA ALA A 299 -12.32 -17.16 10.26
C ALA A 299 -10.89 -17.21 9.67
N ALA A 300 -9.94 -16.61 10.38
CA ALA A 300 -8.52 -16.62 10.05
C ALA A 300 -7.79 -17.91 10.46
N LYS A 301 -8.49 -18.87 11.07
CA LYS A 301 -7.97 -20.14 11.61
C LYS A 301 -6.80 -19.97 12.59
N LEU A 302 -6.78 -18.87 13.35
CA LEU A 302 -5.74 -18.58 14.35
C LEU A 302 -6.03 -19.26 15.69
N VAL A 303 -7.30 -19.46 16.01
CA VAL A 303 -7.75 -19.98 17.30
C VAL A 303 -8.83 -21.04 17.11
N GLU A 304 -8.80 -22.05 17.97
CA GLU A 304 -9.86 -23.06 18.09
C GLU A 304 -10.64 -22.83 19.38
N PHE A 305 -11.98 -22.90 19.28
CA PHE A 305 -12.84 -22.90 20.46
C PHE A 305 -12.94 -24.31 20.99
N CYS A 306 -12.37 -24.54 22.16
CA CYS A 306 -12.48 -25.80 22.88
C CYS A 306 -13.43 -25.59 24.06
N SER A 307 -14.45 -26.44 24.16
CA SER A 307 -15.33 -26.46 25.32
C SER A 307 -14.86 -27.56 26.25
N TYR A 308 -14.34 -27.20 27.42
CA TYR A 308 -13.93 -28.17 28.43
C TYR A 308 -14.93 -28.16 29.60
N PRO A 309 -15.23 -29.33 30.19
CA PRO A 309 -15.84 -29.40 31.50
C PRO A 309 -14.97 -28.65 32.53
N LEU A 310 -15.60 -27.93 33.46
CA LEU A 310 -14.89 -27.19 34.53
C LEU A 310 -13.95 -28.10 35.35
N GLU A 311 -14.36 -29.37 35.49
CA GLU A 311 -13.68 -30.45 36.21
C GLU A 311 -12.28 -30.79 35.64
N ASP A 312 -12.05 -30.53 34.34
CA ASP A 312 -10.77 -30.82 33.67
C ASP A 312 -9.76 -29.66 33.72
N LEU A 313 -10.22 -28.45 34.04
CA LEU A 313 -9.40 -27.23 34.06
C LEU A 313 -8.90 -26.84 35.46
N ASP A 314 -9.61 -27.28 36.51
CA ASP A 314 -9.22 -27.07 37.90
C ASP A 314 -9.47 -28.35 38.73
N PRO A 315 -8.43 -29.16 39.02
CA PRO A 315 -8.55 -30.36 39.85
C PRO A 315 -8.97 -30.09 41.30
N SER A 316 -8.98 -28.82 41.74
CA SER A 316 -9.40 -28.42 43.09
C SER A 316 -10.89 -28.04 43.17
N ALA A 317 -11.54 -27.82 42.02
CA ALA A 317 -12.97 -27.62 41.95
C ALA A 317 -13.67 -28.99 42.06
N GLY A 318 -14.14 -29.32 43.26
CA GLY A 318 -14.91 -30.55 43.51
C GLY A 318 -16.12 -30.72 42.56
N PRO A 319 -16.75 -31.91 42.55
CA PRO A 319 -17.80 -32.25 41.59
C PRO A 319 -18.94 -31.24 41.62
N CYS A 320 -19.14 -30.54 40.52
CA CYS A 320 -20.13 -29.49 40.38
C CYS A 320 -21.53 -30.11 40.28
N THR A 321 -22.37 -29.92 41.29
CA THR A 321 -23.74 -30.47 41.37
C THR A 321 -24.73 -29.89 40.36
N ASN A 322 -24.33 -28.88 39.57
CA ASN A 322 -25.12 -28.35 38.45
C ASN A 322 -24.60 -28.90 37.12
N ARG A 323 -25.35 -29.85 36.55
CA ARG A 323 -25.14 -30.34 35.17
C ARG A 323 -25.10 -29.16 34.19
N LYS A 324 -23.97 -29.04 33.48
CA LYS A 324 -23.67 -28.13 32.33
C LYS A 324 -23.09 -26.74 32.66
N VAL A 325 -21.95 -26.66 33.34
CA VAL A 325 -21.06 -25.50 33.21
C VAL A 325 -19.87 -25.88 32.34
N THR A 326 -20.03 -25.74 31.03
CA THR A 326 -18.94 -25.86 30.06
C THR A 326 -18.19 -24.53 29.96
N LEU A 327 -16.90 -24.50 30.30
CA LEU A 327 -16.07 -23.34 30.05
C LEU A 327 -15.65 -23.32 28.58
N SER A 328 -15.88 -22.19 27.94
CA SER A 328 -15.37 -21.93 26.60
C SER A 328 -13.94 -21.41 26.71
N SER A 329 -13.01 -22.15 26.13
CA SER A 329 -11.58 -21.84 26.09
C SER A 329 -11.12 -21.65 24.65
N LEU A 330 -10.05 -20.88 24.49
CA LEU A 330 -9.37 -20.69 23.22
C LEU A 330 -8.03 -21.39 23.28
N LYS A 331 -7.75 -22.16 22.23
CA LYS A 331 -6.44 -22.75 21.99
C LYS A 331 -5.83 -22.13 20.75
N LEU A 332 -4.56 -21.70 20.85
CA LEU A 332 -3.79 -21.26 19.70
C LEU A 332 -3.44 -22.46 18.83
N LEU A 333 -3.66 -22.34 17.52
CA LEU A 333 -3.24 -23.35 16.55
C LEU A 333 -1.82 -22.95 16.08
N ASN A 334 -0.80 -23.65 16.59
CA ASN A 334 0.64 -23.53 16.27
C ASN A 334 1.03 -22.37 15.31
N PHE A 335 1.57 -21.30 15.90
CA PHE A 335 2.04 -20.12 15.19
C PHE A 335 3.57 -20.16 15.02
N HIS A 336 4.06 -19.74 13.85
CA HIS A 336 5.46 -19.37 13.61
C HIS A 336 5.47 -18.03 12.84
N SER A 337 5.49 -16.92 13.58
CA SER A 337 5.81 -15.53 13.18
C SER A 337 4.95 -14.84 12.08
N PRO A 338 4.93 -13.48 12.02
CA PRO A 338 3.74 -12.70 11.66
C PRO A 338 3.47 -12.68 10.16
N VAL A 339 2.28 -13.14 9.77
CA VAL A 339 1.75 -12.89 8.42
C VAL A 339 0.51 -12.03 8.52
N CYS A 340 0.58 -10.84 7.92
CA CYS A 340 -0.55 -9.94 7.67
C CYS A 340 -1.79 -10.72 7.23
N VAL A 341 -2.83 -10.71 8.06
CA VAL A 341 -4.12 -11.33 7.76
C VAL A 341 -4.94 -10.37 6.91
N CYS A 342 -4.62 -10.29 5.61
CA CYS A 342 -5.50 -9.58 4.68
C CYS A 342 -6.76 -10.44 4.44
N VAL A 343 -7.84 -10.16 5.16
CA VAL A 343 -9.17 -10.72 4.82
C VAL A 343 -9.67 -9.99 3.58
N CYS A 344 -9.29 -10.49 2.40
CA CYS A 344 -9.85 -10.03 1.13
C CYS A 344 -11.25 -10.62 0.97
N VAL A 345 -12.29 -9.88 1.36
CA VAL A 345 -13.64 -10.12 0.84
C VAL A 345 -13.67 -9.54 -0.58
N CYS A 346 -13.28 -10.33 -1.57
CA CYS A 346 -13.49 -9.98 -2.98
C CYS A 346 -14.95 -10.29 -3.36
N PRO A 347 -15.74 -9.32 -3.85
CA PRO A 347 -17.03 -9.61 -4.49
C PRO A 347 -16.85 -10.09 -5.95
N CYS A 348 -15.72 -10.73 -6.27
CA CYS A 348 -15.38 -11.14 -7.63
C CYS A 348 -15.80 -12.61 -7.83
N VAL A 349 -16.76 -12.86 -8.72
CA VAL A 349 -17.16 -14.21 -9.20
C VAL A 349 -16.06 -14.85 -10.08
N SER A 350 -14.80 -14.46 -9.89
CA SER A 350 -13.65 -15.10 -10.55
C SER A 350 -12.41 -14.95 -9.67
N VAL A 351 -11.80 -16.10 -9.37
CA VAL A 351 -10.70 -16.33 -8.44
C VAL A 351 -9.58 -15.29 -8.60
N CYS A 352 -9.42 -14.39 -7.62
CA CYS A 352 -8.28 -13.48 -7.54
C CYS A 352 -7.19 -14.10 -6.67
N VAL A 353 -6.01 -14.32 -7.24
CA VAL A 353 -4.81 -14.73 -6.48
C VAL A 353 -4.23 -13.48 -5.84
N CYS A 354 -4.54 -13.25 -4.57
CA CYS A 354 -4.00 -12.13 -3.82
C CYS A 354 -2.59 -12.47 -3.31
N PRO A 355 -1.58 -11.58 -3.47
CA PRO A 355 -0.23 -11.81 -2.94
C PRO A 355 -0.18 -12.09 -1.44
N CYS A 356 -1.12 -11.54 -0.67
CA CYS A 356 -1.27 -11.78 0.76
C CYS A 356 -1.74 -13.21 1.09
N VAL A 357 -2.55 -13.85 0.22
CA VAL A 357 -2.83 -15.29 0.32
C VAL A 357 -1.56 -16.07 -0.01
N CYS A 358 -0.77 -15.64 -1.00
CA CYS A 358 0.48 -16.31 -1.36
C CYS A 358 1.47 -16.36 -0.19
N VAL A 359 1.67 -15.26 0.55
CA VAL A 359 2.58 -15.23 1.71
C VAL A 359 2.07 -16.13 2.85
N ARG A 360 0.78 -16.06 3.16
CA ARG A 360 0.17 -16.87 4.25
C ARG A 360 0.17 -18.37 3.95
N VAL A 361 -0.03 -18.73 2.68
CA VAL A 361 0.06 -20.10 2.18
C VAL A 361 1.51 -20.59 2.15
N CYS A 362 2.47 -19.77 1.73
CA CYS A 362 3.88 -20.19 1.74
C CYS A 362 4.40 -20.44 3.17
N VAL A 363 4.08 -19.55 4.13
CA VAL A 363 4.53 -19.72 5.53
C VAL A 363 3.90 -20.95 6.19
N SER A 364 2.64 -21.28 5.88
CA SER A 364 1.96 -22.45 6.45
C SER A 364 2.32 -23.77 5.75
N VAL A 365 2.66 -23.75 4.46
CA VAL A 365 2.99 -24.97 3.70
C VAL A 365 4.48 -25.34 3.77
N CYS A 366 5.39 -24.38 3.85
CA CYS A 366 6.84 -24.66 3.91
C CYS A 366 7.23 -25.63 5.05
N PRO A 367 6.75 -25.47 6.30
CA PRO A 367 7.04 -26.42 7.38
C PRO A 367 6.46 -27.81 7.13
N LEU A 368 5.27 -27.91 6.50
CA LEU A 368 4.63 -29.18 6.14
C LEU A 368 5.41 -29.95 5.07
N VAL A 369 5.99 -29.23 4.10
CA VAL A 369 6.83 -29.83 3.06
C VAL A 369 8.20 -30.21 3.62
N LEU A 370 8.83 -29.34 4.41
CA LEU A 370 10.14 -29.58 5.03
C LEU A 370 10.09 -30.76 6.02
N SER A 371 9.02 -30.88 6.81
CA SER A 371 8.81 -32.01 7.74
C SER A 371 8.51 -33.34 7.04
N SER A 372 8.15 -33.33 5.75
CA SER A 372 7.90 -34.55 4.98
C SER A 372 9.19 -35.18 4.40
N GLY A 373 10.33 -34.48 4.51
CA GLY A 373 11.64 -34.98 4.07
C GLY A 373 11.74 -35.22 2.55
N PRO A 374 12.79 -35.91 2.07
CA PRO A 374 13.06 -36.11 0.64
C PRO A 374 12.05 -37.01 -0.09
N LYS A 375 11.15 -37.69 0.65
CA LYS A 375 10.08 -38.52 0.08
C LYS A 375 8.92 -37.69 -0.50
N GLY A 376 8.89 -36.38 -0.20
CA GLY A 376 7.86 -35.47 -0.68
C GLY A 376 6.49 -35.68 -0.03
N ILE A 377 5.54 -34.82 -0.35
CA ILE A 377 4.17 -34.86 0.17
C ILE A 377 3.16 -34.93 -0.98
N ALA A 378 2.20 -35.84 -0.86
CA ALA A 378 1.14 -35.95 -1.85
C ALA A 378 0.22 -34.73 -1.81
N LYS A 379 -0.20 -34.26 -2.98
CA LYS A 379 -1.12 -33.12 -3.13
C LYS A 379 -2.45 -33.28 -2.39
N THR A 380 -2.98 -34.50 -2.35
CA THR A 380 -4.18 -34.86 -1.58
C THR A 380 -3.93 -34.71 -0.08
N ALA A 381 -2.75 -35.09 0.41
CA ALA A 381 -2.35 -34.93 1.80
C ALA A 381 -2.17 -33.44 2.19
N ILE A 382 -1.68 -32.58 1.28
CA ILE A 382 -1.68 -31.11 1.49
C ILE A 382 -3.12 -30.60 1.66
N GLY A 383 -4.04 -31.06 0.81
CA GLY A 383 -5.45 -30.67 0.87
C GLY A 383 -6.12 -31.05 2.20
N LEU A 384 -5.85 -32.28 2.67
CA LEU A 384 -6.37 -32.79 3.94
C LEU A 384 -5.77 -32.08 5.15
N LYS A 385 -4.44 -31.92 5.21
CA LYS A 385 -3.75 -31.27 6.35
C LYS A 385 -4.08 -29.80 6.49
N MET A 386 -4.37 -29.10 5.39
CA MET A 386 -4.76 -27.69 5.43
C MET A 386 -6.27 -27.46 5.42
N ASN A 387 -7.06 -28.53 5.32
CA ASN A 387 -8.51 -28.49 5.18
C ASN A 387 -8.95 -27.53 4.06
N VAL A 388 -8.44 -27.77 2.85
CA VAL A 388 -8.68 -26.98 1.64
C VAL A 388 -9.15 -27.87 0.48
N GLY A 389 -9.96 -27.30 -0.41
CA GLY A 389 -10.57 -28.03 -1.50
C GLY A 389 -9.58 -28.50 -2.57
N LYS A 390 -10.02 -29.43 -3.43
CA LYS A 390 -9.19 -30.01 -4.51
C LYS A 390 -8.69 -28.98 -5.52
N LEU A 391 -9.38 -27.85 -5.68
CA LEU A 391 -8.97 -26.75 -6.57
C LEU A 391 -7.88 -25.87 -5.92
N GLU A 392 -8.08 -25.52 -4.66
CA GLU A 392 -7.15 -24.73 -3.83
C GLU A 392 -5.82 -25.48 -3.64
N SER A 393 -5.88 -26.78 -3.33
CA SER A 393 -4.68 -27.63 -3.22
C SER A 393 -3.82 -27.63 -4.50
N ARG A 394 -4.41 -27.57 -5.71
CA ARG A 394 -3.61 -27.44 -6.95
C ARG A 394 -2.99 -26.06 -7.09
N MET A 395 -3.72 -25.05 -6.67
CA MET A 395 -3.29 -23.66 -6.76
C MET A 395 -2.10 -23.40 -5.84
N ILE A 396 -2.15 -23.96 -4.62
CA ILE A 396 -1.06 -23.98 -3.66
C ILE A 396 0.19 -24.65 -4.25
N CYS A 397 0.05 -25.85 -4.83
CA CYS A 397 1.19 -26.54 -5.47
C CYS A 397 1.83 -25.70 -6.59
N ARG A 398 1.02 -25.06 -7.45
CA ARG A 398 1.53 -24.20 -8.53
C ARG A 398 2.22 -22.93 -8.02
N ILE A 399 1.80 -22.40 -6.87
CA ILE A 399 2.45 -21.24 -6.24
C ILE A 399 3.83 -21.65 -5.70
N LEU A 400 3.93 -22.83 -5.07
CA LEU A 400 5.19 -23.37 -4.55
C LEU A 400 6.19 -23.73 -5.65
N GLU A 401 5.72 -24.22 -6.80
CA GLU A 401 6.53 -24.41 -8.01
C GLU A 401 7.07 -23.08 -8.55
N ARG A 402 6.21 -22.07 -8.67
CA ARG A 402 6.58 -20.74 -9.20
C ARG A 402 7.54 -19.99 -8.29
N ALA A 403 7.48 -20.24 -6.98
CA ALA A 403 8.39 -19.67 -6.00
C ALA A 403 9.71 -20.46 -5.88
N ALA A 404 9.94 -21.50 -6.70
CA ALA A 404 11.10 -22.38 -6.67
C ALA A 404 11.33 -23.11 -5.32
N VAL A 405 10.29 -23.21 -4.48
CA VAL A 405 10.37 -23.84 -3.15
C VAL A 405 10.22 -25.37 -3.25
N THR A 406 9.53 -25.88 -4.27
CA THR A 406 9.30 -27.33 -4.45
C THR A 406 9.30 -27.73 -5.92
N LYS A 407 9.67 -28.98 -6.23
CA LYS A 407 9.59 -29.58 -7.56
C LYS A 407 8.48 -30.63 -7.57
N VAL A 408 7.40 -30.43 -8.32
CA VAL A 408 6.30 -31.40 -8.40
C VAL A 408 6.65 -32.46 -9.44
N GLY A 409 6.85 -33.70 -8.98
CA GLY A 409 6.91 -34.88 -9.83
C GLY A 409 5.51 -35.47 -10.04
N ARG A 410 5.25 -36.06 -11.22
CA ARG A 410 4.11 -36.97 -11.37
C ARG A 410 4.52 -38.31 -10.76
N GLY A 411 3.87 -38.71 -9.67
CA GLY A 411 4.07 -40.05 -9.12
C GLY A 411 3.52 -41.09 -10.11
N SER A 412 4.40 -41.95 -10.60
CA SER A 412 4.04 -43.31 -11.02
C SER A 412 3.66 -44.09 -9.76
N LEU A 413 2.55 -44.83 -9.87
CA LEU A 413 1.81 -45.56 -8.83
C LEU A 413 2.63 -46.14 -7.68
#